data_AF-A0A4Q0ALF9-F1
#
_entry.id   AF-A0A4Q0ALF9-F1
#
_cell.length_a   1.000
_cell.length_b   1.000
_cell.length_c   1.000
_cell.angle_alpha   90.00
_cell.angle_beta   90.00
_cell.angle_gamma   90.00
#
_symmetry.space_group_name_H-M   'P 1'
#
loop_
_entity.id
_entity.type
_entity.pdbx_description
1 polymer ?
#
loop_
_entity_poly.entity_id
_entity_poly.type
_entity_poly.pdbx_seq_one_letter_code
_entity_poly.pdbx_strand_id
1 'polypeptide(L)'
;MNKNAAGFIAKSTIKAPDLDHRRKINFNIGKYNAAVPKGQQQFADLPAVREKAKNIKWRAIEQLDTLLEQFEKQITARGAQVIWAENTEQALAAIGHICKAKNCTTVVKSKSMVTEEIHLNHFLETNGIESVETDLGEYIQQLDGEPPYHIVTPAMHK
;
A
#
# COMPACT_ATOMS: atom_id res chain seq x y z
N MET A 1 -26.31 6.81 18.01
CA MET A 1 -25.07 6.15 17.56
C MET A 1 -24.51 6.92 16.37
N ASN A 2 -23.19 7.20 16.33
CA ASN A 2 -22.53 7.78 15.15
C ASN A 2 -22.76 6.84 13.93
N LYS A 3 -22.99 7.39 12.72
CA LYS A 3 -23.24 6.59 11.50
C LYS A 3 -22.16 5.52 11.29
N ASN A 4 -20.91 5.82 11.66
CA ASN A 4 -19.79 4.87 11.58
C ASN A 4 -19.94 3.69 12.57
N ALA A 5 -20.43 3.95 13.79
CA ALA A 5 -20.62 2.91 14.80
C ALA A 5 -21.76 1.96 14.41
N ALA A 6 -22.87 2.50 13.90
CA ALA A 6 -23.99 1.68 13.41
C ALA A 6 -23.57 0.83 12.20
N GLY A 7 -22.84 1.43 11.23
CA GLY A 7 -22.31 0.71 10.08
C GLY A 7 -21.31 -0.38 10.45
N PHE A 8 -20.43 -0.11 11.43
CA PHE A 8 -19.49 -1.11 11.96
C PHE A 8 -20.24 -2.30 12.56
N ILE A 9 -21.19 -2.06 13.46
CA ILE A 9 -21.95 -3.12 14.14
C ILE A 9 -22.71 -3.99 13.12
N ALA A 10 -23.35 -3.37 12.13
CA ALA A 10 -24.06 -4.10 11.08
C ALA A 10 -23.11 -5.04 10.29
N LYS A 11 -21.97 -4.51 9.82
CA LYS A 11 -20.97 -5.29 9.08
C LYS A 11 -20.33 -6.38 9.95
N SER A 12 -19.99 -6.07 11.21
CA SER A 12 -19.35 -7.03 12.11
C SER A 12 -20.28 -8.17 12.51
N THR A 13 -21.57 -7.90 12.68
CA THR A 13 -22.57 -8.93 13.04
C THR A 13 -22.71 -9.99 11.96
N ILE A 14 -22.56 -9.60 10.70
CA ILE A 14 -22.56 -10.53 9.56
C ILE A 14 -21.22 -11.25 9.44
N LYS A 15 -20.10 -10.52 9.55
CA LYS A 15 -18.77 -11.06 9.24
C LYS A 15 -18.14 -11.89 10.38
N ALA A 16 -18.44 -11.58 11.64
CA ALA A 16 -17.88 -12.29 12.79
C ALA A 16 -18.29 -13.78 12.89
N PRO A 17 -19.55 -14.18 12.62
CA PRO A 17 -19.94 -15.59 12.62
C PRO A 17 -19.62 -16.34 11.32
N ASP A 18 -19.07 -15.68 10.30
CA ASP A 18 -18.73 -16.30 9.01
C ASP A 18 -17.60 -17.33 9.17
N LEU A 19 -17.98 -18.61 9.24
CA LEU A 19 -17.07 -19.73 9.46
C LEU A 19 -16.13 -19.97 8.28
N ASP A 20 -16.58 -19.71 7.05
CA ASP A 20 -15.73 -19.89 5.86
C ASP A 20 -14.64 -18.83 5.82
N HIS A 21 -15.03 -17.57 6.05
CA HIS A 21 -14.07 -16.48 6.19
C HIS A 21 -13.07 -16.74 7.31
N ARG A 22 -13.53 -17.18 8.49
CA ARG A 22 -12.65 -17.52 9.61
C ARG A 22 -11.68 -18.66 9.24
N ARG A 23 -12.14 -19.68 8.51
CA ARG A 23 -11.31 -20.79 8.04
C ARG A 23 -10.21 -20.30 7.10
N LYS A 24 -10.53 -19.45 6.11
CA LYS A 24 -9.57 -18.87 5.17
C LYS A 24 -8.49 -18.05 5.89
N ILE A 25 -8.90 -17.16 6.80
CA ILE A 25 -7.97 -16.36 7.60
C ILE A 25 -7.05 -17.24 8.45
N ASN A 26 -7.59 -18.22 9.16
CA ASN A 26 -6.79 -19.14 9.99
C ASN A 26 -5.79 -19.94 9.14
N PHE A 27 -6.19 -20.40 7.96
CA PHE A 27 -5.29 -21.12 7.05
C PHE A 27 -4.14 -20.22 6.58
N ASN A 28 -4.45 -19.03 6.07
CA ASN A 28 -3.45 -18.10 5.55
C ASN A 28 -2.51 -17.59 6.65
N ILE A 29 -3.02 -17.24 7.84
CA ILE A 29 -2.19 -16.90 9.01
C ILE A 29 -1.33 -18.09 9.44
N GLY A 30 -1.86 -19.32 9.35
CA GLY A 30 -1.09 -20.54 9.62
C GLY A 30 0.15 -20.66 8.74
N LYS A 31 0.08 -20.26 7.46
CA LYS A 31 1.24 -20.22 6.56
C LYS A 31 2.29 -19.21 7.03
N TYR A 32 1.87 -18.03 7.45
CA TYR A 32 2.77 -17.02 8.02
C TYR A 32 3.45 -17.52 9.29
N ASN A 33 2.68 -18.07 10.23
CA ASN A 33 3.20 -18.60 11.49
C ASN A 33 4.22 -19.73 11.26
N ALA A 34 4.07 -20.52 10.20
CA ALA A 34 5.05 -21.54 9.82
C ALA A 34 6.33 -20.97 9.18
N ALA A 35 6.24 -19.84 8.47
CA ALA A 35 7.36 -19.20 7.79
C ALA A 35 8.21 -18.31 8.71
N VAL A 36 7.58 -17.59 9.63
CA VAL A 36 8.27 -16.62 10.51
C VAL A 36 9.43 -17.25 11.29
N PRO A 37 9.30 -18.41 11.96
CA PRO A 37 10.42 -19.02 12.69
C PRO A 37 11.61 -19.36 11.78
N LYS A 38 11.34 -19.81 10.55
CA LYS A 38 12.40 -20.10 9.56
C LYS A 38 13.10 -18.82 9.11
N GLY A 39 12.35 -17.73 8.94
CA GLY A 39 12.91 -16.41 8.62
C GLY A 39 13.81 -15.88 9.75
N GLN A 40 13.40 -16.08 11.00
CA GLN A 40 14.17 -15.67 12.17
C GLN A 40 15.54 -16.36 12.26
N GLN A 41 15.62 -17.63 11.88
CA GLN A 41 16.86 -18.41 11.88
C GLN A 41 17.92 -17.90 10.89
N GLN A 42 17.56 -17.04 9.93
CA GLN A 42 18.52 -16.41 9.01
C GLN A 42 19.43 -15.40 9.73
N PHE A 43 19.09 -14.99 10.94
CA PHE A 43 19.84 -14.00 11.72
C PHE A 43 20.46 -14.67 12.95
N ALA A 44 21.78 -14.54 13.07
CA ALA A 44 22.51 -15.03 14.25
C ALA A 44 22.11 -14.30 15.54
N ASP A 45 21.85 -12.99 15.45
CA ASP A 45 21.38 -12.14 16.55
C ASP A 45 20.16 -11.33 16.09
N LEU A 46 18.97 -11.94 16.20
CA LEU A 46 17.72 -11.30 15.81
C LEU A 46 17.41 -10.03 16.63
N PRO A 47 17.56 -10.00 17.97
CA PRO A 47 17.37 -8.76 18.75
C PRO A 47 18.21 -7.59 18.25
N ALA A 48 19.52 -7.78 18.04
CA ALA A 48 20.40 -6.71 17.58
C ALA A 48 20.03 -6.22 16.18
N VAL A 49 19.67 -7.13 15.26
CA VAL A 49 19.23 -6.76 13.91
C VAL A 49 17.91 -5.96 13.95
N ARG A 50 16.96 -6.35 14.80
CA ARG A 50 15.70 -5.61 15.00
C ARG A 50 15.96 -4.20 15.52
N GLU A 51 16.84 -4.05 16.50
CA GLU A 51 17.19 -2.74 17.03
C GLU A 51 17.90 -1.87 15.99
N LYS A 52 18.83 -2.45 15.23
CA LYS A 52 19.50 -1.75 14.12
C LYS A 52 18.49 -1.28 13.07
N ALA A 53 17.57 -2.14 12.65
CA ALA A 53 16.53 -1.79 11.69
C ALA A 53 15.61 -0.67 12.20
N LYS A 54 15.21 -0.73 13.48
CA LYS A 54 14.45 0.33 14.16
C LYS A 54 15.21 1.66 14.12
N ASN A 55 16.49 1.66 14.51
CA ASN A 55 17.30 2.87 14.57
C ASN A 55 17.54 3.49 13.17
N ILE A 56 17.69 2.66 12.14
CA ILE A 56 17.79 3.12 10.74
C ILE A 56 16.48 3.80 10.31
N LYS A 57 15.34 3.19 10.59
CA LYS A 57 14.02 3.79 10.29
C LYS A 57 13.84 5.11 11.04
N TRP A 58 14.23 5.17 12.30
CA TRP A 58 14.17 6.39 13.09
C TRP A 58 15.01 7.51 12.48
N ARG A 59 16.28 7.21 12.18
CA ARG A 59 17.18 8.18 11.52
C ARG A 59 16.62 8.66 10.18
N ALA A 60 15.99 7.78 9.40
CA ALA A 60 15.38 8.17 8.13
C ALA A 60 14.24 9.19 8.30
N ILE A 61 13.49 9.12 9.39
CA ILE A 61 12.43 10.08 9.71
C ILE A 61 13.03 11.40 10.25
N GLU A 62 14.02 11.33 11.14
CA GLU A 62 14.68 12.52 11.71
C GLU A 62 15.44 13.35 10.66
N GLN A 63 15.89 12.70 9.58
CA GLN A 63 16.66 13.32 8.50
C GLN A 63 15.85 13.38 7.19
N LEU A 64 14.52 13.29 7.29
CA LEU A 64 13.65 13.11 6.13
C LEU A 64 13.85 14.21 5.09
N ASP A 65 13.93 15.47 5.53
CA ASP A 65 14.22 16.65 4.70
C ASP A 65 15.47 16.47 3.81
N THR A 66 16.60 16.12 4.42
CA THR A 66 17.88 15.95 3.71
C THR A 66 17.90 14.70 2.83
N LEU A 67 17.29 13.60 3.29
CA LEU A 67 17.23 12.35 2.54
C LEU A 67 16.35 12.46 1.30
N LEU A 68 15.29 13.27 1.38
CA LEU A 68 14.40 13.57 0.28
C LEU A 68 15.10 14.36 -0.83
N GLU A 69 15.84 15.42 -0.49
CA GLU A 69 16.65 16.17 -1.45
C GLU A 69 17.77 15.30 -2.06
N GLN A 70 18.39 14.44 -1.23
CA GLN A 70 19.39 13.49 -1.70
C GLN A 70 18.80 12.48 -2.69
N PHE A 71 17.61 11.96 -2.41
CA PHE A 71 16.89 11.04 -3.30
C PHE A 71 16.59 11.72 -4.64
N GLU A 72 16.02 12.93 -4.61
CA GLU A 72 15.72 13.71 -5.82
C GLU A 72 16.97 13.90 -6.67
N LYS A 73 18.06 14.40 -6.07
CA LYS A 73 19.33 14.59 -6.79
C LYS A 73 19.81 13.30 -7.46
N GLN A 74 19.73 12.16 -6.76
CA GLN A 74 20.21 10.89 -7.28
C GLN A 74 19.33 10.31 -8.38
N ILE A 75 18.00 10.38 -8.24
CA ILE A 75 17.08 9.83 -9.23
C ILE A 75 17.00 10.74 -10.47
N THR A 76 17.11 12.05 -10.29
CA THR A 76 17.19 13.01 -11.41
C THR A 76 18.47 12.84 -12.21
N ALA A 77 19.60 12.56 -11.57
CA ALA A 77 20.83 12.19 -12.29
C ALA A 77 20.69 10.91 -13.15
N ARG A 78 19.67 10.08 -12.88
CA ARG A 78 19.33 8.89 -13.66
C ARG A 78 18.24 9.12 -14.70
N GLY A 79 17.81 10.37 -14.90
CA GLY A 79 16.83 10.76 -15.90
C GLY A 79 15.37 10.76 -15.43
N ALA A 80 15.11 10.55 -14.14
CA ALA A 80 13.77 10.73 -13.60
C ALA A 80 13.49 12.21 -13.28
N GLN A 81 12.22 12.57 -13.19
CA GLN A 81 11.79 13.86 -12.65
C GLN A 81 11.03 13.61 -11.34
N VAL A 82 11.41 14.30 -10.28
CA VAL A 82 10.66 14.31 -9.02
C VAL A 82 9.67 15.47 -9.06
N ILE A 83 8.44 15.21 -8.62
CA ILE A 83 7.40 16.23 -8.46
C ILE A 83 7.02 16.26 -7.00
N TRP A 84 7.18 17.44 -6.38
CA TRP A 84 6.77 17.72 -5.02
C TRP A 84 5.30 18.09 -4.98
N ALA A 85 4.54 17.44 -4.10
CA ALA A 85 3.14 17.74 -3.84
C ALA A 85 2.90 17.71 -2.33
N GLU A 86 2.32 18.79 -1.80
CA GLU A 86 2.04 18.95 -0.37
C GLU A 86 0.74 18.26 0.06
N ASN A 87 -0.15 17.99 -0.89
CA ASN A 87 -1.48 17.42 -0.64
C ASN A 87 -1.99 16.60 -1.82
N THR A 88 -3.12 15.93 -1.58
CA THR A 88 -3.85 15.09 -2.54
C THR A 88 -4.15 15.84 -3.84
N GLU A 89 -4.66 17.06 -3.75
CA GLU A 89 -5.07 17.84 -4.92
C GLU A 89 -3.88 18.14 -5.85
N GLN A 90 -2.74 18.56 -5.28
CA GLN A 90 -1.51 18.80 -6.04
C GLN A 90 -0.98 17.53 -6.68
N ALA A 91 -0.97 16.41 -5.95
CA ALA A 91 -0.50 15.12 -6.45
C ALA A 91 -1.36 14.62 -7.63
N LEU A 92 -2.68 14.62 -7.47
CA LEU A 92 -3.62 14.21 -8.52
C LEU A 92 -3.55 15.13 -9.74
N ALA A 93 -3.44 16.45 -9.53
CA ALA A 93 -3.29 17.41 -10.62
C ALA A 93 -2.02 17.16 -11.43
N ALA A 94 -0.89 16.91 -10.76
CA ALA A 94 0.37 16.59 -11.43
C ALA A 94 0.28 15.29 -12.24
N ILE A 95 -0.27 14.23 -11.64
CA ILE A 95 -0.48 12.94 -12.33
C ILE A 95 -1.40 13.12 -13.54
N GLY A 96 -2.55 13.80 -13.36
CA GLY A 96 -3.49 14.07 -14.44
C GLY A 96 -2.87 14.87 -15.59
N HIS A 97 -2.01 15.84 -15.27
CA HIS A 97 -1.27 16.60 -16.28
C HIS A 97 -0.34 15.70 -17.10
N ILE A 98 0.42 14.81 -16.45
CA ILE A 98 1.30 13.85 -17.12
C ILE A 98 0.49 12.92 -18.02
N CYS A 99 -0.59 12.34 -17.49
CA CYS A 99 -1.45 11.44 -18.24
C CYS A 99 -2.04 12.13 -19.49
N LYS A 100 -2.54 13.35 -19.34
CA LYS A 100 -3.07 14.15 -20.46
C LYS A 100 -1.99 14.48 -21.49
N ALA A 101 -0.82 14.94 -21.05
CA ALA A 101 0.29 15.27 -21.94
C ALA A 101 0.81 14.07 -22.74
N LYS A 102 0.63 12.86 -22.21
CA LYS A 102 1.04 11.60 -22.86
C LYS A 102 -0.10 10.89 -23.60
N ASN A 103 -1.32 11.45 -23.63
CA ASN A 103 -2.52 10.75 -24.10
C ASN A 103 -2.63 9.34 -23.50
N CYS A 104 -2.37 9.26 -22.20
CA CYS A 104 -2.30 8.01 -21.44
C CYS A 104 -3.67 7.33 -21.39
N THR A 105 -3.73 6.06 -21.75
CA THR A 105 -4.92 5.22 -21.59
C THR A 105 -4.79 4.23 -20.44
N THR A 106 -3.55 3.91 -20.05
CA THR A 106 -3.25 2.90 -19.03
C THR A 106 -2.04 3.31 -18.19
N VAL A 107 -2.12 3.15 -16.87
CA VAL A 107 -1.06 3.36 -15.89
C VAL A 107 -0.77 2.05 -15.18
N VAL A 108 0.49 1.62 -15.21
CA VAL A 108 0.97 0.50 -14.38
C VAL A 108 1.63 1.08 -13.14
N LYS A 109 1.23 0.61 -11.96
CA LYS A 109 1.75 1.10 -10.69
C LYS A 109 2.12 -0.03 -9.73
N SER A 110 3.06 0.27 -8.84
CA SER A 110 3.35 -0.58 -7.69
C SER A 110 2.43 -0.23 -6.53
N LYS A 111 2.15 -1.23 -5.69
CA LYS A 111 1.45 -1.06 -4.42
C LYS A 111 2.01 0.11 -3.61
N SER A 112 1.13 1.01 -3.22
CA SER A 112 1.44 2.11 -2.30
C SER A 112 0.19 2.53 -1.53
N MET A 113 0.27 2.54 -0.20
CA MET A 113 -0.81 3.04 0.64
C MET A 113 -1.12 4.51 0.37
N VAL A 114 -0.11 5.30 -0.02
CA VAL A 114 -0.30 6.71 -0.39
C VAL A 114 -1.27 6.83 -1.57
N THR A 115 -1.23 5.88 -2.52
CA THR A 115 -2.16 5.90 -3.66
C THR A 115 -3.60 5.56 -3.26
N GLU A 116 -3.80 4.77 -2.20
CA GLU A 116 -5.10 4.49 -1.61
C GLU A 116 -5.63 5.71 -0.84
N GLU A 117 -4.77 6.38 -0.06
CA GLU A 117 -5.10 7.57 0.73
C GLU A 117 -5.53 8.75 -0.14
N ILE A 118 -4.90 8.94 -1.31
CA ILE A 118 -5.26 10.01 -2.26
C ILE A 118 -6.34 9.58 -3.26
N HIS A 119 -6.89 8.37 -3.14
CA HIS A 119 -7.89 7.81 -4.05
C HIS A 119 -7.48 7.82 -5.53
N LEU A 120 -6.21 7.52 -5.82
CA LEU A 120 -5.64 7.61 -7.16
C LEU A 120 -6.37 6.73 -8.19
N ASN A 121 -6.77 5.51 -7.81
CA ASN A 121 -7.48 4.59 -8.71
C ASN A 121 -8.78 5.22 -9.23
N HIS A 122 -9.57 5.79 -8.32
CA HIS A 122 -10.83 6.45 -8.65
C HIS A 122 -10.60 7.70 -9.52
N PHE A 123 -9.56 8.49 -9.22
CA PHE A 123 -9.19 9.62 -10.04
C PHE A 123 -8.81 9.21 -11.48
N LEU A 124 -8.02 8.15 -11.65
CA LEU A 124 -7.64 7.67 -12.98
C LEU A 124 -8.86 7.13 -13.75
N GLU A 125 -9.71 6.35 -13.08
CA GLU A 125 -10.93 5.78 -13.67
C GLU A 125 -11.89 6.86 -14.16
N THR A 126 -12.15 7.90 -13.34
CA THR A 126 -13.02 9.02 -13.73
C THR A 126 -12.47 9.85 -14.90
N ASN A 127 -11.17 9.75 -15.17
CA ASN A 127 -10.51 10.37 -16.33
C ASN A 127 -10.36 9.41 -17.53
N GLY A 128 -10.98 8.22 -17.48
CA GLY A 128 -10.92 7.22 -18.55
C GLY A 128 -9.56 6.54 -18.69
N ILE A 129 -8.77 6.51 -17.62
CA ILE A 129 -7.44 5.89 -17.59
C ILE A 129 -7.53 4.61 -16.77
N GLU A 130 -7.15 3.49 -17.38
CA GLU A 130 -7.05 2.21 -16.69
C GLU A 130 -5.83 2.20 -15.76
N SER A 131 -6.02 1.83 -14.50
CA SER A 131 -4.91 1.60 -13.57
C SER A 131 -4.69 0.11 -13.41
N VAL A 132 -3.44 -0.37 -13.39
CA VAL A 132 -3.09 -1.78 -13.19
C VAL A 132 -2.05 -1.90 -12.09
N GLU A 133 -2.37 -2.64 -11.03
CA GLU A 133 -1.45 -2.97 -9.94
C GLU A 133 -0.47 -4.08 -10.32
N THR A 134 0.81 -3.91 -9.96
CA THR A 134 1.82 -4.96 -10.13
C THR A 134 1.90 -5.92 -8.95
N ASP A 135 1.39 -5.53 -7.78
CA ASP A 135 1.28 -6.43 -6.63
C ASP A 135 0.09 -7.36 -6.83
N LEU A 136 0.32 -8.67 -6.85
CA LEU A 136 -0.74 -9.66 -7.10
C LEU A 136 -1.90 -9.54 -6.11
N GLY A 137 -1.60 -9.23 -4.85
CA GLY A 137 -2.61 -9.12 -3.82
C GLY A 137 -3.48 -7.88 -4.02
N GLU A 138 -2.88 -6.72 -4.31
CA GLU A 138 -3.64 -5.51 -4.68
C GLU A 138 -4.41 -5.70 -5.99
N TYR A 139 -3.83 -6.41 -6.96
CA TYR A 139 -4.51 -6.69 -8.22
C TYR A 139 -5.76 -7.55 -8.03
N ILE A 140 -5.71 -8.59 -7.18
CA ILE A 140 -6.90 -9.37 -6.81
C ILE A 140 -7.97 -8.48 -6.17
N GLN A 141 -7.57 -7.61 -5.23
CA GLN A 141 -8.50 -6.69 -4.57
C GLN A 141 -9.11 -5.67 -5.53
N GLN A 142 -8.32 -5.16 -6.48
CA GLN A 142 -8.77 -4.27 -7.55
C GLN A 142 -9.83 -4.94 -8.42
N LEU A 143 -9.60 -6.20 -8.84
CA LEU A 143 -10.56 -6.97 -9.65
C LEU A 143 -11.88 -7.21 -8.91
N ASP A 144 -11.82 -7.38 -7.58
CA ASP A 144 -12.99 -7.59 -6.73
C ASP A 144 -13.67 -6.28 -6.29
N GLY A 145 -13.07 -5.11 -6.59
CA GLY A 145 -13.57 -3.81 -6.15
C GLY A 145 -13.57 -3.63 -4.63
N GLU A 146 -12.68 -4.33 -3.93
CA GLU A 146 -12.58 -4.33 -2.47
C GLU A 146 -11.33 -3.56 -2.01
N PRO A 147 -11.39 -2.84 -0.87
CA PRO A 147 -10.18 -2.30 -0.27
C PRO A 147 -9.25 -3.43 0.22
N PRO A 148 -7.95 -3.18 0.39
CA PRO A 148 -7.03 -4.18 0.90
C PRO A 148 -7.43 -4.63 2.32
N TYR A 149 -7.44 -5.94 2.55
CA TYR A 149 -7.77 -6.52 3.85
C TYR A 149 -6.73 -6.19 4.93
N HIS A 150 -5.46 -6.14 4.51
CA HIS A 150 -4.33 -5.81 5.36
C HIS A 150 -3.20 -5.19 4.54
N ILE A 151 -2.48 -4.24 5.13
CA ILE A 151 -1.42 -3.48 4.44
C ILE A 151 -0.32 -4.36 3.83
N VAL A 152 0.05 -5.48 4.47
CA VAL A 152 1.06 -6.42 3.94
C VAL A 152 0.42 -7.55 3.13
N THR A 153 -0.84 -7.86 3.41
CA THR A 153 -1.51 -9.08 2.90
C THR A 153 -2.92 -8.74 2.43
N PRO A 154 -3.03 -8.01 1.30
CA PRO A 154 -4.27 -7.35 0.90
C PRO A 154 -5.40 -8.33 0.56
N ALA A 155 -5.08 -9.54 0.08
CA ALA A 155 -6.06 -10.59 -0.26
C ALA A 155 -6.09 -11.75 0.76
N MET A 156 -5.72 -11.53 2.03
CA MET A 156 -5.59 -12.60 3.04
C MET A 156 -6.89 -13.36 3.34
N HIS A 157 -8.04 -12.76 3.06
CA HIS A 157 -9.37 -13.34 3.25
C HIS A 157 -9.88 -14.17 2.07
N LYS A 158 -9.08 -14.28 1.01
CA LYS A 158 -9.39 -15.13 -0.16
C LYS A 158 -8.98 -16.58 0.09
#